data_AF-A0A959QLV3-F1
#
_entry.id   AF-A0A959QLV3-F1
#
_cell.length_a   1.000
_cell.length_b   1.000
_cell.length_c   1.000
_cell.angle_alpha   90.00
_cell.angle_beta   90.00
_cell.angle_gamma   90.00
#
_symmetry.space_group_name_H-M   'P 1'
#
loop_
_entity.id
_entity.type
_entity.pdbx_description
1 polymer ?
#
loop_
_entity_poly.entity_id
_entity_poly.type
_entity_poly.pdbx_seq_one_letter_code
_entity_poly.pdbx_strand_id
1 'polypeptide(L)'
;FYDPSGSYASLITNKHIILPSGSIIEVGTLEILSGSESGYYGFIEKLDKDGCLMPGCRDTTSSEDLPDSEEVQLYPNPASETVVIHWNEDYGKNASLYFYDFSGRLILSQLVSINEVISVSSLYEGPYFYKLQIGRRLYYGKLLKQ
;
A
#
# COMPACT_ATOMS: atom_id res chain seq x y z
N PHE A 1 10.94 -2.56 -16.76
CA PHE A 1 11.35 -2.01 -15.46
C PHE A 1 11.07 -0.51 -15.49
N TYR A 2 10.40 0.04 -14.47
CA TYR A 2 10.10 1.48 -14.41
C TYR A 2 11.27 2.20 -13.72
N ASP A 3 11.91 3.11 -14.45
CA ASP A 3 12.91 4.02 -13.90
C ASP A 3 12.21 5.32 -13.46
N PRO A 4 12.29 5.71 -12.17
CA PRO A 4 11.71 6.95 -11.66
C PRO A 4 12.31 8.23 -12.28
N SER A 5 13.38 8.15 -13.07
CA SER A 5 13.95 9.28 -13.84
C SER A 5 13.13 9.67 -15.08
N GLY A 6 12.09 8.90 -15.44
CA GLY A 6 11.30 9.12 -16.66
C GLY A 6 11.94 8.53 -17.92
N SER A 7 12.98 7.71 -17.77
CA SER A 7 13.64 7.03 -18.87
C SER A 7 12.85 5.80 -19.32
N TYR A 8 12.54 5.73 -20.61
CA TYR A 8 11.87 4.57 -21.21
C TYR A 8 12.92 3.55 -21.66
N ALA A 9 12.80 2.32 -21.17
CA ALA A 9 13.65 1.21 -21.59
C ALA A 9 12.81 0.03 -22.07
N SER A 10 13.15 -0.49 -23.24
CA SER A 10 12.54 -1.69 -23.82
C SER A 10 13.45 -2.90 -23.57
N LEU A 11 12.92 -3.95 -22.94
CA LEU A 11 13.61 -5.20 -22.71
C LEU A 11 13.15 -6.23 -23.75
N ILE A 12 14.07 -6.72 -24.56
CA ILE A 12 13.78 -7.71 -25.60
C ILE A 12 14.53 -9.00 -25.26
N THR A 13 13.80 -10.03 -24.84
CA THR A 13 14.36 -11.37 -24.64
C THR A 13 14.50 -12.06 -25.99
N ASN A 14 15.74 -12.35 -26.39
CA ASN A 14 16.05 -12.96 -27.69
C ASN A 14 16.06 -14.49 -27.60
N LYS A 15 16.54 -15.05 -26.49
CA LYS A 15 16.62 -16.50 -26.28
C LYS A 15 16.64 -16.84 -24.79
N HIS A 16 16.10 -18.01 -24.46
CA HIS A 16 16.29 -18.65 -23.17
C HIS A 16 16.91 -20.05 -23.32
N ILE A 17 17.61 -20.51 -22.27
CA ILE A 17 18.18 -21.85 -22.16
C ILE A 17 17.86 -22.40 -20.76
N ILE A 18 17.37 -23.63 -20.68
CA ILE A 18 17.15 -24.33 -19.42
C ILE A 18 18.34 -25.25 -19.14
N LEU A 19 18.97 -25.12 -17.97
CA LEU A 19 20.09 -25.94 -17.55
C LEU A 19 19.61 -27.28 -16.96
N PRO A 20 20.48 -28.31 -16.86
CA PRO A 20 20.13 -29.57 -16.17
C PRO A 20 19.69 -29.39 -14.71
N SER A 21 20.12 -28.32 -14.04
CA SER A 21 19.66 -27.95 -12.70
C SER A 21 18.22 -27.43 -12.66
N GLY A 22 17.59 -27.22 -13.81
CA GLY A 22 16.29 -26.56 -13.96
C GLY A 22 16.38 -25.03 -14.05
N SER A 23 17.51 -24.42 -13.71
CA SER A 23 17.72 -22.97 -13.81
C SER A 23 17.59 -22.46 -15.24
N ILE A 24 17.10 -21.24 -15.41
CA ILE A 24 16.88 -20.61 -16.71
C ILE A 24 17.96 -19.55 -16.94
N ILE A 25 18.53 -19.49 -18.14
CA ILE A 25 19.36 -18.37 -18.60
C ILE A 25 18.57 -17.64 -19.69
N GLU A 26 18.34 -16.34 -19.51
CA GLU A 26 17.78 -15.47 -20.53
C GLU A 26 18.85 -14.54 -21.08
N VAL A 27 18.82 -14.31 -22.39
CA VAL A 27 19.70 -13.36 -23.05
C VAL A 27 18.86 -12.42 -23.91
N GLY A 28 19.25 -11.15 -23.93
CA GLY A 28 18.47 -10.15 -24.64
C GLY A 28 19.20 -8.84 -24.81
N THR A 29 18.45 -7.87 -25.30
CA THR A 29 18.90 -6.49 -25.49
C THR A 29 17.98 -5.54 -24.74
N LEU A 30 18.60 -4.58 -24.07
CA LEU A 30 17.97 -3.42 -23.46
C LEU A 30 18.18 -2.22 -24.39
N GLU A 31 17.09 -1.60 -24.80
CA GLU A 31 17.11 -0.35 -25.56
C GLU A 31 16.70 0.80 -24.65
N ILE A 32 17.62 1.72 -24.36
CA ILE A 32 17.37 2.92 -23.56
C ILE A 32 17.09 4.08 -24.51
N LEU A 33 15.84 4.54 -24.55
CA LEU A 33 15.34 5.50 -25.54
C LEU A 33 15.58 6.98 -25.16
N SER A 34 15.87 7.26 -23.89
CA SER A 34 16.02 8.62 -23.37
C SER A 34 16.92 8.65 -22.12
N GLY A 35 17.76 9.67 -22.00
CA GLY A 35 18.71 9.85 -20.88
C GLY A 35 20.15 10.01 -21.35
N SER A 36 21.08 10.32 -20.44
CA SER A 36 22.52 10.44 -20.75
C SER A 36 23.19 9.13 -21.15
N GLU A 37 22.51 8.00 -20.96
CA GLU A 37 22.96 6.64 -21.26
C GLU A 37 22.09 5.97 -22.34
N SER A 38 21.57 6.74 -23.31
CA SER A 38 20.81 6.17 -24.43
C SER A 38 21.68 5.21 -25.25
N GLY A 39 21.16 4.03 -25.59
CA GLY A 39 21.90 3.03 -26.36
C GLY A 39 21.31 1.62 -26.27
N TYR A 40 21.98 0.68 -26.95
CA TYR A 40 21.66 -0.75 -26.89
C TYR A 40 22.66 -1.47 -26.00
N TYR A 41 22.14 -2.19 -25.01
CA TYR A 41 22.94 -2.98 -24.08
C TYR A 41 22.54 -4.44 -24.18
N GLY A 42 23.51 -5.35 -24.22
CA GLY A 42 23.25 -6.77 -24.08
C GLY A 42 23.08 -7.14 -22.61
N PHE A 43 22.12 -8.01 -22.29
CA PHE A 43 21.99 -8.58 -20.95
C PHE A 43 21.97 -10.10 -21.00
N ILE A 44 22.45 -10.69 -19.91
CA ILE A 44 22.36 -12.12 -19.61
C ILE A 44 21.89 -12.23 -18.17
N GLU A 45 20.77 -12.89 -17.94
CA GLU A 45 20.19 -13.11 -16.61
C GLU A 45 20.07 -14.60 -16.33
N LYS A 46 20.47 -15.02 -15.14
CA LYS A 46 20.25 -16.38 -14.67
C LYS A 46 19.15 -16.36 -13.62
N LEU A 47 18.07 -17.06 -13.92
CA LEU A 47 16.93 -17.26 -13.03
C LEU A 47 17.00 -18.67 -12.43
N ASP A 48 16.34 -18.86 -11.30
CA ASP A 48 16.10 -20.19 -10.77
C ASP A 48 15.10 -20.98 -11.65
N LYS A 49 14.76 -22.20 -11.22
CA LYS A 49 13.83 -23.08 -11.95
C LYS A 49 12.40 -22.53 -12.06
N ASP A 50 12.07 -21.53 -11.26
CA ASP A 50 10.75 -20.93 -11.13
C ASP A 50 10.67 -19.56 -11.84
N GLY A 51 11.77 -19.11 -12.46
CA GLY A 51 11.86 -17.82 -13.14
C GLY A 51 12.18 -16.65 -12.21
N CYS A 52 12.65 -16.91 -10.98
CA CYS A 52 13.03 -15.88 -10.04
C CYS A 52 14.52 -15.51 -10.17
N LEU A 53 14.82 -14.20 -10.22
CA LEU A 53 16.18 -13.68 -10.11
C LEU A 53 16.69 -13.68 -8.66
N MET A 54 15.77 -13.50 -7.71
CA MET A 54 16.05 -13.48 -6.27
C MET A 54 15.11 -14.44 -5.52
N PRO A 55 15.57 -15.08 -4.43
CA PRO A 55 14.71 -15.90 -3.58
C PRO A 55 13.46 -15.11 -3.13
N GLY A 56 12.31 -15.76 -3.08
CA GLY A 56 11.05 -15.17 -2.60
C GLY A 56 10.26 -14.34 -3.62
N CYS A 57 10.64 -14.29 -4.90
CA CYS A 57 9.90 -13.54 -5.92
C CYS A 57 8.46 -14.06 -6.20
N ARG A 58 8.17 -15.29 -5.76
CA ARG A 58 6.85 -15.95 -5.84
C ARG A 58 6.12 -15.99 -4.50
N ASP A 59 6.72 -15.49 -3.43
CA ASP A 59 6.04 -15.40 -2.15
C ASP A 59 4.99 -14.28 -2.31
N THR A 60 3.73 -14.67 -2.51
CA THR A 60 2.60 -13.74 -2.54
C THR A 60 2.30 -13.29 -1.12
N THR A 61 3.17 -12.48 -0.55
CA THR A 61 2.87 -11.63 0.60
C THR A 61 3.25 -10.21 0.21
N SER A 62 2.43 -9.60 -0.65
CA SER A 62 2.32 -8.15 -0.67
C SER A 62 1.21 -7.78 0.30
N SER A 63 1.52 -7.86 1.59
CA SER A 63 1.27 -6.69 2.42
C SER A 63 2.55 -5.89 2.32
N GLU A 64 2.51 -4.70 1.71
CA GLU A 64 3.37 -3.67 2.27
C GLU A 64 2.85 -3.53 3.70
N ASP A 65 3.50 -4.20 4.65
CA ASP A 65 3.49 -3.77 6.02
C ASP A 65 4.16 -2.39 5.95
N LEU A 66 3.34 -1.37 5.67
CA LEU A 66 3.67 0.00 6.02
C LEU A 66 4.25 -0.09 7.43
N PRO A 67 5.43 0.49 7.68
CA PRO A 67 5.99 0.46 9.02
C PRO A 67 4.85 0.84 9.97
N ASP A 68 4.58 -0.05 10.91
CA ASP A 68 3.54 0.08 11.92
C ASP A 68 3.95 1.25 12.82
N SER A 69 3.88 2.46 12.28
CA SER A 69 3.62 3.64 13.07
C SER A 69 2.12 3.64 13.22
N GLU A 70 1.65 3.22 14.40
CA GLU A 70 0.28 3.46 14.84
C GLU A 70 0.04 4.99 14.90
N GLU A 71 -0.03 5.67 13.76
CA GLU A 71 -0.13 7.12 13.66
C GLU A 71 -1.54 7.62 13.97
N VAL A 72 -2.54 6.76 13.78
CA VAL A 72 -3.94 7.02 14.08
C VAL A 72 -4.60 5.75 14.63
N GLN A 73 -5.12 5.85 15.85
CA GLN A 73 -5.84 4.77 16.51
C GLN A 73 -7.31 5.16 16.73
N LEU A 74 -8.21 4.19 16.57
CA LEU A 74 -9.61 4.27 17.01
C LEU A 74 -9.90 3.10 17.94
N TYR A 75 -10.22 3.39 19.19
CA TYR A 75 -10.43 2.37 20.22
C TYR A 75 -11.61 2.72 21.16
N PRO A 76 -12.31 1.73 21.74
CA PRO A 76 -12.11 0.30 21.53
C PRO A 76 -12.59 -0.13 20.13
N ASN A 77 -11.96 -1.17 19.61
CA ASN A 77 -12.41 -1.87 18.41
C ASN A 77 -12.33 -3.37 18.72
N PRO A 78 -13.45 -4.08 18.91
CA PRO A 78 -14.82 -3.67 18.60
C PRO A 78 -15.40 -2.59 19.54
N ALA A 79 -16.29 -1.75 19.02
CA ALA A 79 -16.93 -0.65 19.75
C ALA A 79 -18.41 -0.91 20.01
N SER A 80 -18.91 -0.54 21.19
CA SER A 80 -20.33 -0.63 21.53
C SER A 80 -21.07 0.71 21.37
N GLU A 81 -20.66 1.75 22.11
CA GLU A 81 -21.38 3.04 22.11
C GLU A 81 -20.50 4.21 21.68
N THR A 82 -19.22 4.17 22.02
CA THR A 82 -18.28 5.25 21.77
C THR A 82 -16.93 4.71 21.32
N VAL A 83 -16.20 5.57 20.63
CA VAL A 83 -14.79 5.36 20.26
C VAL A 83 -14.00 6.61 20.56
N VAL A 84 -12.75 6.43 20.98
CA VAL A 84 -11.75 7.49 21.13
C VAL A 84 -10.86 7.44 19.89
N ILE A 85 -10.63 8.60 19.30
CA ILE A 85 -9.68 8.75 18.20
C ILE A 85 -8.40 9.40 18.73
N HIS A 86 -7.25 8.81 18.41
CA HIS A 86 -5.95 9.29 18.83
C HIS A 86 -4.99 9.37 17.64
N TRP A 87 -4.12 10.38 17.62
CA TRP A 87 -3.02 10.52 16.66
C TRP A 87 -1.93 11.41 17.25
N ASN A 88 -0.73 11.38 16.66
CA ASN A 88 0.37 12.25 17.09
C ASN A 88 0.06 13.73 16.79
N GLU A 89 0.16 14.59 17.81
CA GLU A 89 -0.09 16.02 17.72
C GLU A 89 0.79 16.76 16.69
N ASP A 90 1.96 16.20 16.36
CA ASP A 90 2.85 16.71 15.31
C ASP A 90 2.17 16.76 13.93
N TYR A 91 1.13 15.96 13.70
CA TYR A 91 0.38 15.97 12.44
C TYR A 91 -0.68 17.08 12.37
N GLY A 92 -1.11 17.61 13.51
CA GLY A 92 -2.12 18.65 13.63
C GLY A 92 -3.09 18.41 14.79
N LYS A 93 -3.76 19.47 15.26
CA LYS A 93 -4.65 19.41 16.44
C LYS A 93 -6.09 19.00 16.14
N ASN A 94 -6.53 19.26 14.91
CA ASN A 94 -7.89 19.02 14.46
C ASN A 94 -7.86 18.20 13.16
N ALA A 95 -8.88 17.38 12.97
CA ALA A 95 -9.01 16.51 11.80
C ALA A 95 -10.47 16.45 11.32
N SER A 96 -10.67 16.14 10.05
CA SER A 96 -12.00 15.78 9.53
C SER A 96 -12.13 14.26 9.49
N LEU A 97 -13.08 13.73 10.26
CA LEU A 97 -13.38 12.31 10.33
C LEU A 97 -14.61 11.98 9.50
N TYR A 98 -14.52 10.91 8.72
CA TYR A 98 -15.59 10.39 7.87
C TYR A 98 -15.78 8.90 8.15
N PHE A 99 -17.02 8.45 8.33
CA PHE A 99 -17.36 7.02 8.37
C PHE A 99 -18.19 6.62 7.17
N TYR A 100 -17.88 5.44 6.64
CA TYR A 100 -18.55 4.82 5.51
C TYR A 100 -19.05 3.43 5.91
N ASP A 101 -20.24 3.06 5.44
CA ASP A 101 -20.69 1.67 5.53
C ASP A 101 -20.01 0.76 4.49
N PHE A 102 -20.29 -0.54 4.53
CA PHE A 102 -19.69 -1.53 3.62
C PHE A 102 -20.02 -1.30 2.13
N SER A 103 -21.05 -0.50 1.82
CA SER A 103 -21.39 -0.12 0.45
C SER A 103 -20.64 1.14 -0.03
N GLY A 104 -19.84 1.76 0.86
CA GLY A 104 -19.12 3.00 0.59
C GLY A 104 -19.96 4.26 0.81
N ARG A 105 -21.17 4.16 1.37
CA ARG A 105 -22.02 5.31 1.66
C ARG A 105 -21.53 6.03 2.92
N LEU A 106 -21.39 7.35 2.85
CA LEU A 106 -21.01 8.21 3.99
C LEU A 106 -22.14 8.24 5.04
N ILE A 107 -21.83 7.88 6.28
CA ILE A 107 -22.79 7.80 7.39
C ILE A 107 -22.57 8.92 8.43
N LEU A 108 -21.31 9.27 8.69
CA LEU A 108 -20.94 10.33 9.65
C LEU A 108 -19.81 11.16 9.06
N SER A 109 -19.85 12.47 9.28
CA SER A 109 -18.76 13.40 8.98
C SER A 109 -18.71 14.47 10.05
N GLN A 110 -17.58 14.63 10.74
CA GLN A 110 -17.41 15.64 11.76
C GLN A 110 -15.95 16.09 11.92
N LEU A 111 -15.75 17.29 12.47
CA LEU A 111 -14.44 17.73 12.93
C LEU A 111 -14.17 17.11 14.30
N VAL A 112 -12.95 16.59 14.49
CA VAL A 112 -12.52 15.98 15.74
C VAL A 112 -11.16 16.50 16.17
N SER A 113 -10.91 16.47 17.47
CA SER A 113 -9.63 16.76 18.11
C SER A 113 -8.96 15.48 18.60
N ILE A 114 -7.68 15.58 18.95
CA ILE A 114 -6.92 14.45 19.52
C ILE A 114 -7.61 14.00 20.81
N ASN A 115 -7.79 12.68 20.99
CA ASN A 115 -8.47 12.05 22.12
C ASN A 115 -9.96 12.41 22.25
N GLU A 116 -10.60 12.87 21.18
CA GLU A 116 -12.03 13.15 21.22
C GLU A 116 -12.85 11.85 21.27
N VAL A 117 -13.89 11.87 22.12
CA VAL A 117 -14.85 10.77 22.25
C VAL A 117 -15.96 10.96 21.22
N ILE A 118 -16.11 9.99 20.33
CA ILE A 118 -17.08 10.00 19.24
C ILE A 118 -18.18 9.00 19.58
N SER A 119 -19.42 9.44 19.52
CA SER A 119 -20.57 8.54 19.66
C SER A 119 -20.77 7.73 18.37
N VAL A 120 -20.84 6.41 18.52
CA VAL A 120 -21.18 5.45 17.45
C VAL A 120 -22.44 4.66 17.79
N SER A 121 -23.17 5.05 18.85
CA SER A 121 -24.37 4.34 19.33
C SER A 121 -25.51 4.29 18.32
N SER A 122 -25.58 5.25 17.40
CA SER A 122 -26.58 5.29 16.33
C SER A 122 -26.23 4.40 15.13
N LEU A 123 -25.02 3.83 15.08
CA LEU A 123 -24.60 2.92 14.02
C LEU A 123 -25.16 1.51 14.27
N TYR A 124 -25.61 0.86 13.20
CA TYR A 124 -25.98 -0.56 13.26
C TYR A 124 -24.75 -1.43 13.50
N GLU A 125 -24.97 -2.63 14.04
CA GLU A 125 -23.90 -3.63 14.20
C GLU A 125 -23.29 -3.99 12.84
N GLY A 126 -21.96 -4.07 12.79
CA GLY A 126 -21.24 -4.45 11.58
C GLY A 126 -19.96 -3.65 11.30
N PRO A 127 -19.32 -3.93 10.15
CA PRO A 127 -18.09 -3.28 9.76
C PRO A 127 -18.34 -1.89 9.16
N TYR A 128 -17.51 -0.94 9.56
CA TYR A 128 -17.42 0.41 8.99
C TYR A 128 -15.99 0.72 8.59
N PHE A 129 -15.84 1.56 7.57
CA PHE A 129 -14.56 2.14 7.20
C PHE A 129 -14.52 3.59 7.65
N TYR A 130 -13.38 4.05 8.16
CA TYR A 130 -13.19 5.46 8.45
C TYR A 130 -12.06 6.04 7.60
N LYS A 131 -12.18 7.34 7.33
CA LYS A 131 -11.13 8.19 6.77
C LYS A 131 -10.91 9.36 7.72
N LEU A 132 -9.66 9.60 8.10
CA LEU A 132 -9.25 10.76 8.85
C LEU A 132 -8.39 11.66 7.97
N GLN A 133 -8.74 12.94 7.88
CA GLN A 133 -7.94 13.93 7.16
C GLN A 133 -7.35 14.93 8.15
N ILE A 134 -6.02 14.94 8.27
CA ILE A 134 -5.25 15.86 9.11
C ILE A 134 -4.42 16.75 8.17
N GLY A 135 -4.87 17.97 7.91
CA GLY A 135 -4.26 18.84 6.91
C GLY A 135 -4.25 18.20 5.52
N ARG A 136 -3.06 17.83 5.03
CA ARG A 136 -2.86 17.13 3.74
C ARG A 136 -2.71 15.60 3.87
N ARG A 137 -2.61 15.08 5.10
CA ARG A 137 -2.46 13.65 5.35
C ARG A 137 -3.83 12.98 5.38
N LEU A 138 -3.90 11.78 4.83
CA LEU A 138 -5.10 10.94 4.81
C LEU A 138 -4.78 9.61 5.45
N TYR A 139 -5.61 9.21 6.40
CA TYR A 139 -5.53 7.93 7.08
C TYR A 139 -6.83 7.17 6.87
N TYR A 140 -6.74 5.86 6.77
CA TYR A 140 -7.88 4.98 6.58
C TYR A 140 -7.81 3.84 7.58
N GLY A 141 -8.97 3.36 8.03
CA GLY A 141 -9.02 2.17 8.85
C GLY A 141 -10.42 1.59 8.94
N LYS A 142 -10.57 0.56 9.76
CA LYS A 142 -11.81 -0.18 9.95
C LYS A 142 -12.25 -0.13 11.40
N LEU A 143 -13.54 0.05 11.63
CA LEU A 143 -14.19 -0.09 12.93
C LEU A 143 -15.19 -1.24 12.87
N LEU A 144 -15.21 -2.10 13.89
CA LEU A 144 -16.26 -3.09 14.09
C LEU A 144 -17.23 -2.57 15.17
N LYS A 145 -18.49 -2.32 14.80
CA LYS A 145 -19.56 -1.96 15.72
C LYS A 145 -20.28 -3.21 16.22
N GLN A 146 -20.51 -3.27 17.53
CA GLN A 146 -21.25 -4.30 18.28
C GLN A 146 -22.43 -3.70 19.04
#